data_AF-A0A3B3QGR2-F1
#
_entry.id   AF-A0A3B3QGR2-F1
#
_cell.length_a   1.000
_cell.length_b   1.000
_cell.length_c   1.000
_cell.angle_alpha   90.00
_cell.angle_beta   90.00
_cell.angle_gamma   90.00
#
_symmetry.space_group_name_H-M   'P 1'
#
loop_
_entity.id
_entity.type
_entity.pdbx_description
1 polymer ?
#
loop_
_entity_poly.entity_id
_entity_poly.type
_entity_poly.pdbx_seq_one_letter_code
_entity_poly.pdbx_strand_id
1 'polypeptide(L)'
;MSNVGHFMYFAFGSNLLKERLQLKNPSAVFHCLGRLKDYCLTFGFTEEQFDNRWHGGVATIEESEGTDVWGVIWKMSKDNLDSLDKQEAVDVGMYSPLEVMVETDRGAILCRTYRMNKFRASPPSPQYKEVRTTTLLIQGLRGKT
;
A
#
# COMPACT_ATOMS: atom_id res chain seq x y z
N MET A 1 -14.61 19.59 13.55
CA MET A 1 -15.45 19.24 12.39
C MET A 1 -15.17 17.79 12.08
N SER A 2 -16.09 16.90 12.43
CA SER A 2 -15.95 15.46 12.18
C SER A 2 -15.85 15.21 10.68
N ASN A 3 -14.79 14.52 10.25
CA ASN A 3 -14.56 14.12 8.86
C ASN A 3 -15.50 12.94 8.53
N VAL A 4 -16.81 13.15 8.63
CA VAL A 4 -17.84 12.12 8.49
C VAL A 4 -17.90 11.74 7.01
N GLY A 5 -17.19 10.68 6.64
CA GLY A 5 -17.29 10.07 5.32
C GLY A 5 -15.97 9.64 4.69
N HIS A 6 -14.81 9.98 5.27
CA HIS A 6 -13.51 9.63 4.67
C HIS A 6 -12.59 8.87 5.62
N PHE A 7 -11.66 8.11 5.05
CA PHE A 7 -10.53 7.48 5.75
C PHE A 7 -9.22 7.76 5.01
N MET A 8 -8.11 7.56 5.71
CA MET A 8 -6.76 7.66 5.15
C MET A 8 -6.23 6.27 4.84
N TYR A 9 -5.72 6.08 3.63
CA TYR A 9 -5.17 4.81 3.15
C TYR A 9 -3.69 4.97 2.83
N PHE A 10 -2.83 4.21 3.50
CA PHE A 10 -1.40 4.18 3.23
C PHE A 10 -1.06 3.07 2.22
N ALA A 11 -0.63 3.48 1.03
CA ALA A 11 -0.18 2.60 -0.05
C ALA A 11 1.35 2.61 -0.17
N PHE A 12 1.95 1.42 -0.25
CA PHE A 12 3.40 1.24 -0.40
C PHE A 12 3.79 0.33 -1.59
N GLY A 13 2.79 -0.30 -2.22
CA GLY A 13 2.94 -1.23 -3.33
C GLY A 13 2.37 -0.66 -4.63
N SER A 14 1.65 -1.49 -5.39
CA SER A 14 1.13 -1.08 -6.70
C SER A 14 0.14 0.10 -6.68
N ASN A 15 -0.57 0.31 -5.57
CA ASN A 15 -1.50 1.43 -5.40
C ASN A 15 -0.81 2.78 -5.14
N LEU A 16 0.52 2.84 -5.23
CA LEU A 16 1.24 4.11 -5.35
C LEU A 16 0.83 4.85 -6.63
N LEU A 17 0.58 4.13 -7.72
CA LEU A 17 0.17 4.71 -9.01
C LEU A 17 -1.30 5.16 -8.97
N LYS A 18 -1.52 6.47 -9.13
CA LYS A 18 -2.84 7.10 -9.06
C LYS A 18 -3.82 6.48 -10.05
N GLU A 19 -3.41 6.37 -11.31
CA GLU A 19 -4.24 5.90 -12.42
C GLU A 19 -4.77 4.50 -12.11
N ARG A 20 -3.91 3.63 -11.57
CA ARG A 20 -4.30 2.28 -11.16
C ARG A 20 -5.29 2.29 -10.01
N LEU A 21 -5.01 3.05 -8.95
CA LEU A 21 -5.90 3.12 -7.78
C LEU A 21 -7.28 3.63 -8.18
N GLN A 22 -7.33 4.65 -9.04
CA GLN A 22 -8.56 5.30 -9.48
C GLN A 22 -9.40 4.46 -10.45
N LEU A 23 -8.84 3.41 -11.10
CA LEU A 23 -9.62 2.46 -11.90
C LEU A 23 -10.74 1.79 -11.10
N LYS A 24 -10.52 1.56 -9.81
CA LYS A 24 -11.48 0.92 -8.90
C LYS A 24 -11.94 1.85 -7.77
N ASN A 25 -11.23 2.95 -7.55
CA ASN A 25 -11.50 3.90 -6.47
C ASN A 25 -11.42 5.35 -7.01
N PRO A 26 -12.35 5.78 -7.88
CA PRO A 26 -12.24 7.04 -8.62
C PRO A 26 -12.23 8.29 -7.71
N SER A 27 -12.72 8.17 -6.48
CA SER A 27 -12.72 9.22 -5.46
C SER A 27 -11.38 9.38 -4.73
N ALA A 28 -10.40 8.51 -4.97
CA ALA A 28 -9.12 8.55 -4.26
C ALA A 28 -8.37 9.85 -4.59
N VAL A 29 -8.07 10.65 -3.56
CA VAL A 29 -7.33 11.91 -3.68
C VAL A 29 -5.99 11.75 -2.99
N PHE A 30 -4.91 12.13 -3.68
CA PHE A 30 -3.58 12.20 -3.08
C PHE A 30 -3.63 13.16 -1.88
N HIS A 31 -3.18 12.71 -0.71
CA HIS A 31 -3.13 13.54 0.49
C HIS A 31 -1.72 14.06 0.74
N CYS A 32 -0.77 13.17 1.00
CA CYS A 32 0.64 13.48 1.21
C CYS A 32 1.49 12.20 1.14
N LEU A 33 2.81 12.37 1.24
CA LEU A 33 3.72 11.25 1.46
C LEU A 33 3.83 10.93 2.94
N GLY A 34 4.10 9.67 3.24
CA GLY A 34 4.23 9.18 4.60
C GLY A 34 5.37 8.19 4.78
N ARG A 35 5.89 8.15 6.01
CA ARG A 35 6.88 7.19 6.48
C ARG A 35 6.26 6.31 7.56
N LEU A 36 6.21 5.01 7.31
CA LEU A 36 5.85 4.00 8.29
C LEU A 36 7.14 3.48 8.93
N LYS A 37 7.35 3.82 10.20
CA LYS A 37 8.52 3.40 10.98
C LYS A 37 8.39 2.00 11.51
N ASP A 38 9.53 1.33 11.69
CA ASP A 38 9.66 0.00 12.28
C ASP A 38 8.95 -1.09 11.47
N TYR A 39 8.92 -0.89 10.15
CA TYR A 39 8.48 -1.87 9.16
C TYR A 39 9.47 -1.93 8.01
N CYS A 40 9.63 -3.11 7.42
CA CYS A 40 10.37 -3.31 6.18
C CYS A 40 9.42 -3.70 5.05
N LEU A 41 9.75 -3.30 3.83
CA LEU A 41 9.03 -3.76 2.66
C LEU A 41 9.63 -5.07 2.16
N THR A 42 8.77 -6.07 1.98
CA THR A 42 9.13 -7.36 1.38
C THR A 42 8.18 -7.72 0.24
N PHE A 43 8.51 -8.80 -0.46
CA PHE A 43 7.79 -9.27 -1.63
C PHE A 43 7.56 -10.77 -1.52
N GLY A 44 6.37 -11.20 -1.93
CA GLY A 44 6.01 -12.60 -1.89
C GLY A 44 4.76 -12.92 -2.69
N PHE A 45 4.45 -14.20 -2.75
CA PHE A 45 3.20 -14.69 -3.32
C PHE A 45 2.57 -15.69 -2.36
N THR A 46 1.24 -15.77 -2.39
CA THR A 46 0.48 -16.88 -1.79
C THR A 46 0.43 -18.06 -2.77
N GLU A 47 0.12 -19.27 -2.31
CA GLU A 47 -0.03 -20.42 -3.22
C GLU A 47 -1.13 -20.18 -4.27
N GLU A 48 -2.16 -19.41 -3.94
CA GLU A 48 -3.21 -19.01 -4.90
C GLU A 48 -2.73 -17.97 -5.95
N GLN A 49 -1.54 -17.38 -5.76
CA GLN A 49 -0.98 -16.33 -6.62
C GLN A 49 0.12 -16.79 -7.58
N PHE A 50 0.35 -18.10 -7.73
CA PHE A 50 1.42 -18.62 -8.58
C PHE A 50 1.35 -18.07 -10.03
N ASP A 51 0.15 -17.76 -10.53
CA ASP A 51 -0.10 -17.11 -11.83
C ASP A 51 -0.80 -15.74 -11.68
N ASN A 52 -0.32 -14.91 -10.75
CA ASN A 52 -0.87 -13.57 -10.59
C ASN A 52 -0.49 -12.65 -11.79
N ARG A 53 -1.26 -11.59 -12.02
CA ARG A 53 -1.06 -10.60 -13.12
C ARG A 53 0.32 -9.93 -13.16
N TRP A 54 1.09 -10.05 -12.09
CA TRP A 54 2.42 -9.47 -11.98
C TRP A 54 3.52 -10.47 -12.29
N HIS A 55 3.23 -11.77 -12.40
CA HIS A 55 4.19 -12.82 -12.69
C HIS A 55 5.42 -12.75 -11.76
N GLY A 56 5.19 -12.45 -10.48
CA GLY A 56 6.24 -12.26 -9.47
C GLY A 56 5.67 -11.94 -8.09
N GLY A 57 6.56 -11.75 -7.10
CA GLY A 57 6.16 -11.37 -5.76
C GLY A 57 5.52 -9.98 -5.70
N VAL A 58 4.41 -9.85 -4.99
CA VAL A 58 3.74 -8.57 -4.73
C VAL A 58 4.15 -8.02 -3.37
N ALA A 59 3.98 -6.72 -3.17
CA ALA A 59 4.45 -6.03 -1.98
C ALA A 59 3.64 -6.40 -0.72
N THR A 60 4.35 -6.58 0.38
CA THR A 60 3.79 -6.62 1.74
C THR A 60 4.77 -5.96 2.71
N ILE A 61 4.35 -5.74 3.95
CA ILE A 61 5.16 -5.17 5.03
C ILE A 61 5.29 -6.17 6.18
N GLU A 62 6.45 -6.18 6.82
CA GLU A 62 6.72 -6.92 8.04
C GLU A 62 7.26 -5.97 9.10
N GLU A 63 6.97 -6.24 10.37
CA GLU A 63 7.55 -5.47 11.48
C GLU A 63 9.07 -5.68 11.51
N SER A 64 9.81 -4.59 11.61
CA SER A 64 11.27 -4.60 11.54
C SER A 64 11.83 -3.30 12.13
N GLU A 65 12.25 -3.37 13.39
CA GLU A 65 12.78 -2.22 14.14
C GLU A 65 13.94 -1.54 13.40
N GLY A 66 13.91 -0.20 13.35
CA GLY A 66 14.97 0.60 12.74
C GLY A 66 14.92 0.66 11.20
N THR A 67 13.91 0.06 10.57
CA THR A 67 13.64 0.18 9.13
C THR A 67 12.38 0.98 8.86
N ASP A 68 12.29 1.56 7.67
CA ASP A 68 11.17 2.42 7.28
C ASP A 68 10.59 2.02 5.92
N VAL A 69 9.27 2.12 5.80
CA VAL A 69 8.56 2.03 4.52
C VAL A 69 8.03 3.40 4.14
N TRP A 70 8.44 3.89 2.98
CA TRP A 70 7.88 5.09 2.38
C TRP A 70 6.71 4.76 1.46
N GLY A 71 5.67 5.60 1.51
CA GLY A 71 4.48 5.42 0.70
C GLY A 71 3.64 6.68 0.56
N VAL A 72 2.45 6.50 0.00
CA VAL A 72 1.46 7.56 -0.24
C VAL A 72 0.30 7.39 0.69
N ILE A 73 -0.13 8.49 1.28
CA ILE A 73 -1.40 8.57 1.98
C ILE A 73 -2.45 9.10 0.98
N TRP A 74 -3.50 8.32 0.78
CA TRP A 74 -4.67 8.65 -0.01
C TRP A 74 -5.84 8.97 0.91
N LYS A 75 -6.58 10.04 0.61
CA LYS A 75 -7.89 10.31 1.23
C LYS A 75 -8.97 9.65 0.36
N MET A 76 -9.78 8.80 0.96
CA MET A 76 -10.81 8.00 0.27
C MET A 76 -12.15 8.07 0.99
N SER A 77 -13.27 7.94 0.25
CA SER A 77 -14.60 7.79 0.86
C SER A 77 -14.71 6.45 1.58
N LYS A 78 -15.35 6.41 2.74
CA LYS A 78 -15.65 5.18 3.49
C LYS A 78 -16.52 4.22 2.70
N ASP A 79 -17.33 4.71 1.75
CA ASP A 79 -18.12 3.86 0.84
C ASP A 79 -17.23 2.99 -0.06
N ASN A 80 -15.95 3.33 -0.21
CA ASN A 80 -14.98 2.55 -0.96
C ASN A 80 -14.22 1.52 -0.12
N LEU A 81 -14.46 1.45 1.20
CA LEU A 81 -13.74 0.54 2.09
C LEU A 81 -13.97 -0.93 1.73
N ASP A 82 -15.23 -1.34 1.54
CA ASP A 82 -15.57 -2.72 1.15
C ASP A 82 -15.00 -3.08 -0.23
N SER A 83 -14.98 -2.12 -1.15
CA SER A 83 -14.39 -2.32 -2.48
C SER A 83 -12.88 -2.47 -2.40
N LEU A 84 -12.22 -1.72 -1.52
CA LEU A 84 -10.77 -1.81 -1.31
C LEU A 84 -10.41 -3.14 -0.64
N ASP A 85 -11.15 -3.56 0.38
CA ASP A 85 -10.96 -4.85 1.05
C ASP A 85 -11.12 -6.03 0.09
N LYS A 86 -12.11 -5.99 -0.81
CA LYS A 86 -12.29 -6.99 -1.88
C LYS A 86 -11.12 -7.00 -2.87
N GLN A 87 -10.54 -5.84 -3.20
CA GLN A 87 -9.38 -5.76 -4.11
C GLN A 87 -8.13 -6.38 -3.51
N GLU A 88 -7.95 -6.25 -2.19
CA GLU A 88 -6.85 -6.86 -1.44
C GLU A 88 -7.19 -8.29 -0.97
N ALA A 89 -8.32 -8.84 -1.44
CA ALA A 89 -8.74 -10.22 -1.19
C ALA A 89 -8.79 -10.58 0.31
N VAL A 90 -9.30 -9.63 1.12
CA VAL A 90 -9.45 -9.77 2.58
C VAL A 90 -10.44 -10.89 2.95
N ASP A 91 -11.52 -11.02 2.18
CA ASP A 91 -12.57 -12.03 2.37
C ASP A 91 -12.06 -13.47 2.21
N VAL A 92 -11.04 -13.68 1.39
CA VAL A 92 -10.36 -14.98 1.22
C VAL A 92 -9.05 -15.08 2.02
N GLY A 93 -8.75 -14.09 2.86
CA GLY A 93 -7.63 -14.14 3.80
C GLY A 93 -6.24 -13.92 3.18
N MET A 94 -6.15 -13.35 1.99
CA MET A 94 -4.86 -13.06 1.35
C MET A 94 -4.10 -11.95 2.08
N TYR A 95 -4.74 -10.80 2.25
CA TYR A 95 -4.26 -9.71 3.09
C TYR A 95 -5.19 -9.51 4.28
N SER A 96 -4.65 -8.98 5.37
CA SER A 96 -5.41 -8.41 6.47
C SER A 96 -5.26 -6.89 6.50
N PRO A 97 -6.34 -6.15 6.79
CA PRO A 97 -6.23 -4.73 7.05
C PRO A 97 -5.53 -4.46 8.38
N LEU A 98 -4.75 -3.39 8.42
CA LEU A 98 -4.06 -2.88 9.59
C LEU A 98 -4.33 -1.39 9.76
N GLU A 99 -4.37 -0.92 11.00
CA GLU A 99 -4.31 0.50 11.32
C GLU A 99 -2.91 0.85 11.80
N VAL A 100 -2.28 1.82 11.13
CA VAL A 100 -0.89 2.23 11.39
C VAL A 100 -0.78 3.74 11.52
N MET A 101 0.10 4.20 12.40
CA MET A 101 0.46 5.61 12.51
C MET A 101 1.59 5.92 11.53
N VAL A 102 1.29 6.70 10.50
CA VAL A 102 2.24 7.08 9.45
C VAL A 102 2.73 8.49 9.71
N GLU A 103 4.06 8.67 9.80
CA GLU A 103 4.66 9.97 10.00
C GLU A 103 4.65 10.80 8.71
N THR A 104 4.29 12.07 8.84
CA THR A 104 4.31 13.06 7.75
C THR A 104 5.04 14.32 8.21
N ASP A 105 5.29 15.26 7.29
CA ASP A 105 5.84 16.59 7.59
C ASP A 105 4.95 17.41 8.53
N ARG A 106 3.66 17.07 8.65
CA ARG A 106 2.66 17.76 9.46
C ARG A 106 2.24 16.99 10.71
N GLY A 107 2.92 15.89 11.03
CA GLY A 107 2.60 15.01 12.15
C GLY A 107 2.09 13.64 11.72
N ALA A 108 1.84 12.76 12.69
CA ALA A 108 1.42 11.40 12.43
C ALA A 108 -0.07 11.32 12.07
N ILE A 109 -0.39 10.50 11.06
CA ILE A 109 -1.75 10.28 10.57
C ILE A 109 -2.09 8.79 10.73
N LEU A 110 -3.22 8.49 11.38
CA LEU A 110 -3.76 7.14 11.44
C LEU A 110 -4.28 6.73 10.06
N CYS A 111 -3.70 5.67 9.50
CA CYS A 111 -4.02 5.16 8.18
C CYS A 111 -4.42 3.70 8.23
N ARG A 112 -5.37 3.31 7.38
CA ARG A 112 -5.57 1.91 7.00
C ARG A 112 -4.45 1.50 6.03
N THR A 113 -3.95 0.28 6.17
CA THR A 113 -3.07 -0.35 5.19
C THR A 113 -3.34 -1.86 5.16
N TYR A 114 -2.58 -2.63 4.38
CA TYR A 114 -2.79 -4.07 4.23
C TYR A 114 -1.46 -4.83 4.38
N ARG A 115 -1.49 -5.98 5.05
CA ARG A 115 -0.36 -6.92 5.16
C ARG A 115 -0.78 -8.31 4.71
N MET A 116 0.05 -8.98 3.93
CA MET A 116 -0.19 -10.34 3.48
C MET A 116 -0.09 -11.31 4.66
N ASN A 117 -1.04 -12.26 4.79
CA ASN A 117 -1.13 -13.12 5.98
C ASN A 117 -0.16 -14.31 5.95
N LYS A 118 -0.02 -14.96 4.79
CA LYS A 118 0.83 -16.14 4.58
C LYS A 118 1.42 -16.08 3.20
N PHE A 119 2.75 -16.02 3.10
CA PHE A 119 3.41 -15.89 1.82
C PHE A 119 4.76 -16.57 1.77
N ARG A 120 5.17 -16.93 0.55
CA ARG A 120 6.54 -17.32 0.27
C ARG A 120 7.28 -16.10 -0.29
N ALA A 121 8.40 -15.76 0.34
CA ALA A 121 9.26 -14.68 -0.14
C ALA A 121 9.70 -14.95 -1.58
N SER A 122 9.56 -13.93 -2.43
CA SER A 122 9.85 -14.02 -3.85
C SER A 122 10.12 -12.63 -4.41
N PRO A 123 11.11 -12.46 -5.31
CA PRO A 123 11.38 -11.16 -5.90
C PRO A 123 10.18 -10.66 -6.72
N PRO A 124 9.96 -9.34 -6.78
CA PRO A 124 8.98 -8.76 -7.68
C PRO A 124 9.43 -8.92 -9.14
N SER A 125 8.47 -8.97 -10.06
CA SER A 125 8.78 -8.89 -11.48
C SER A 125 9.35 -7.51 -11.85
N PRO A 126 10.10 -7.40 -12.96
CA PRO A 126 10.60 -6.11 -13.44
C PRO A 126 9.51 -5.05 -13.59
N GLN A 127 8.34 -5.44 -14.12
CA GLN A 127 7.20 -4.55 -14.33
C GLN A 127 6.59 -4.05 -13.01
N TYR A 128 6.49 -4.92 -11.99
CA TYR A 128 6.03 -4.51 -10.66
C TYR A 128 7.01 -3.50 -10.03
N LYS A 129 8.30 -3.79 -10.15
CA LYS A 129 9.36 -2.92 -9.63
C LYS A 129 9.36 -1.56 -10.32
N GLU A 130 9.12 -1.53 -11.62
CA GLU A 130 9.03 -0.29 -12.41
C GLU A 130 7.86 0.59 -11.94
N VAL A 131 6.65 0.03 -11.81
CA VAL A 131 5.47 0.78 -11.34
C VAL A 131 5.74 1.45 -9.99
N ARG A 132 6.34 0.73 -9.05
CA ARG A 132 6.70 1.27 -7.73
C ARG A 132 7.78 2.34 -7.83
N THR A 133 8.88 2.06 -8.53
CA THR A 133 10.04 2.96 -8.63
C THR A 133 9.66 4.25 -9.33
N THR A 134 8.96 4.16 -10.46
CA THR A 134 8.49 5.32 -11.24
C THR A 134 7.53 6.18 -10.42
N THR A 135 6.64 5.58 -9.62
CA THR A 135 5.71 6.39 -8.82
C THR A 135 6.40 7.10 -7.67
N LEU A 136 7.32 6.43 -6.96
CA LEU A 136 8.13 7.06 -5.91
C LEU A 136 8.98 8.21 -6.49
N LEU A 137 9.52 8.04 -7.71
CA LEU A 137 10.28 9.07 -8.41
C LEU A 137 9.40 10.26 -8.82
N ILE A 138 8.22 10.02 -9.39
CA ILE A 138 7.26 11.07 -9.81
C ILE A 138 6.83 11.91 -8.60
N GLN A 139 6.73 11.29 -7.42
CA GLN A 139 6.27 11.97 -6.22
C GLN A 139 7.39 12.58 -5.37
N GLY A 140 8.65 12.54 -5.84
CA GLY A 140 9.77 13.26 -5.21
C GLY A 140 10.54 12.48 -4.14
N LEU A 141 10.35 11.16 -4.01
CA LEU A 141 11.11 10.30 -3.08
C LEU A 141 12.42 9.79 -3.72
N ARG A 142 13.25 10.71 -4.25
CA ARG A 142 14.59 10.35 -4.74
C ARG A 142 15.46 9.86 -3.57
N GLY A 143 16.02 8.66 -3.69
CA GLY A 143 17.02 8.11 -2.74
C GLY A 143 16.47 7.43 -1.49
N LYS A 144 15.17 7.11 -1.42
CA LYS A 144 14.54 6.45 -0.26
C LYS A 144 14.11 5.00 -0.51
N THR A 145 14.89 4.26 -1.29
CA THR A 145 14.66 2.85 -1.65
C THR A 145 15.42 1.89 -0.77
#